data_AF-A0A6N4TK61-F1
#
_entry.id   AF-A0A6N4TK61-F1
#
_cell.length_a   1.000
_cell.length_b   1.000
_cell.length_c   1.000
_cell.angle_alpha   90.00
_cell.angle_beta   90.00
_cell.angle_gamma   90.00
#
_symmetry.space_group_name_H-M   'P 1'
#
loop_
_entity.id
_entity.type
_entity.pdbx_description
1 polymer ?
#
loop_
_entity_poly.entity_id
_entity_poly.type
_entity_poly.pdbx_seq_one_letter_code
_entity_poly.pdbx_strand_id
1 'polypeptide(L)'
;MKYEESNLIELKRTLDEEMKPEIIAFLNSYLGGTIYVGVNDDGSVYDFSMEERDSNESRVINWIRDEAIYPNCSDFVKLTHNEDGVLEICIESGNRKPYYLKSKGLKPSGVYVRYGRNKAQATQEEIARMIRESEEISYESLISKNQKLTFRELRSIIKQGLYSIFVAYLLHLPKLLKTTYCKFHLNHIKI
;
A
#
# COMPACT_ATOMS: atom_id res chain seq x y z
N MET A 1 0.04 26.07 -6.86
CA MET A 1 0.70 24.74 -7.08
C MET A 1 0.24 24.16 -8.43
N LYS A 2 0.87 23.12 -9.03
CA LYS A 2 0.28 22.42 -10.19
C LYS A 2 -0.43 21.16 -9.70
N TYR A 3 -1.75 21.10 -9.85
CA TYR A 3 -2.55 19.94 -9.48
C TYR A 3 -2.60 18.94 -10.62
N GLU A 4 -2.16 17.71 -10.36
CA GLU A 4 -2.16 16.63 -11.35
C GLU A 4 -2.47 15.30 -10.66
N GLU A 5 -3.45 14.57 -11.18
CA GLU A 5 -3.82 13.26 -10.65
C GLU A 5 -2.68 12.24 -10.78
N SER A 6 -2.51 11.45 -9.71
CA SER A 6 -1.52 10.39 -9.68
C SER A 6 -2.00 9.23 -8.82
N ASN A 7 -1.14 8.23 -8.64
CA ASN A 7 -1.42 7.15 -7.72
C ASN A 7 -1.46 7.61 -6.24
N LEU A 8 -0.89 8.79 -5.95
CA LEU A 8 -0.82 9.40 -4.62
C LEU A 8 -1.69 10.66 -4.49
N ILE A 9 -2.26 11.15 -5.60
CA ILE A 9 -3.01 12.41 -5.65
C ILE A 9 -4.35 12.16 -6.31
N GLU A 10 -5.42 12.49 -5.60
CA GLU A 10 -6.80 12.50 -6.09
C GLU A 10 -7.31 13.95 -6.12
N LEU A 11 -7.97 14.35 -7.22
CA LEU A 11 -8.56 15.68 -7.34
C LEU A 11 -10.08 15.57 -7.29
N LYS A 12 -10.71 16.47 -6.52
CA LYS A 12 -12.16 16.59 -6.45
C LYS A 12 -12.57 18.05 -6.43
N ARG A 13 -13.61 18.39 -7.19
CA ARG A 13 -14.22 19.73 -7.11
C ARG A 13 -14.95 19.92 -5.77
N THR A 14 -15.78 18.95 -5.38
CA THR A 14 -16.62 19.01 -4.18
C THR A 14 -16.59 17.69 -3.41
N LEU A 15 -16.97 17.73 -2.12
CA LEU A 15 -17.12 16.52 -1.32
C LEU A 15 -18.44 15.82 -1.60
N ASP A 16 -18.34 14.54 -1.97
CA ASP A 16 -19.44 13.62 -2.17
C ASP A 16 -19.24 12.33 -1.34
N GLU A 17 -20.23 11.44 -1.40
CA GLU A 17 -20.17 10.15 -0.69
C GLU A 17 -19.16 9.16 -1.29
N GLU A 18 -18.68 9.40 -2.53
CA GLU A 18 -17.63 8.59 -3.14
C GLU A 18 -16.27 8.82 -2.48
N MET A 19 -16.17 9.86 -1.64
CA MET A 19 -14.98 10.16 -0.88
C MET A 19 -14.62 9.10 0.16
N LYS A 20 -15.62 8.45 0.75
CA LYS A 20 -15.38 7.39 1.76
C LYS A 20 -14.63 6.19 1.15
N PRO A 21 -15.05 5.63 0.00
CA PRO A 21 -14.24 4.66 -0.75
C PRO A 21 -12.80 5.08 -1.02
N GLU A 22 -12.54 6.35 -1.36
CA GLU A 22 -11.18 6.80 -1.63
C GLU A 22 -10.31 6.85 -0.40
N ILE A 23 -10.84 7.38 0.71
CA ILE A 23 -10.12 7.39 1.98
C ILE A 23 -9.74 5.95 2.36
N ILE A 24 -10.68 5.00 2.21
CA ILE A 24 -10.43 3.58 2.43
C ILE A 24 -9.33 3.03 1.49
N ALA A 25 -9.39 3.38 0.21
CA ALA A 25 -8.42 2.91 -0.77
C ALA A 25 -7.00 3.40 -0.46
N PHE A 26 -6.85 4.65 -0.02
CA PHE A 26 -5.58 5.21 0.46
C PHE A 26 -5.11 4.57 1.75
N LEU A 27 -5.99 4.39 2.75
CA LEU A 27 -5.66 3.69 4.00
C LEU A 27 -5.17 2.26 3.76
N ASN A 28 -5.75 1.55 2.79
CA ASN A 28 -5.34 0.19 2.42
C ASN A 28 -4.09 0.15 1.53
N SER A 29 -3.71 1.25 0.88
CA SER A 29 -2.50 1.34 0.05
C SER A 29 -1.22 1.32 0.90
N TYR A 30 -0.07 1.02 0.30
CA TYR A 30 1.22 1.04 1.02
C TYR A 30 1.77 2.45 1.27
N LEU A 31 1.41 3.42 0.42
CA LEU A 31 2.00 4.76 0.44
C LEU A 31 1.07 5.82 1.05
N GLY A 32 -0.21 5.53 1.21
CA GLY A 32 -1.21 6.56 1.48
C GLY A 32 -1.39 7.48 0.26
N GLY A 33 -1.78 8.73 0.50
CA GLY A 33 -1.91 9.76 -0.52
C GLY A 33 -2.62 11.01 -0.01
N THR A 34 -2.87 11.94 -0.92
CA THR A 34 -3.53 13.21 -0.64
C THR A 34 -4.70 13.41 -1.58
N ILE A 35 -5.82 13.86 -1.01
CA ILE A 35 -7.00 14.26 -1.77
C ILE A 35 -7.12 15.77 -1.70
N TYR A 36 -7.19 16.43 -2.85
CA TYR A 36 -7.41 17.86 -2.95
C TYR A 36 -8.87 18.13 -3.30
N VAL A 37 -9.55 18.86 -2.43
CA VAL A 37 -10.95 19.25 -2.60
C VAL A 37 -11.04 20.74 -2.90
N GLY A 38 -11.71 21.08 -3.99
CA GLY A 38 -11.74 22.42 -4.55
C GLY A 38 -10.89 22.57 -5.82
N VAL A 39 -10.59 21.47 -6.50
CA VAL A 39 -9.82 21.46 -7.75
C VAL A 39 -10.62 20.76 -8.84
N ASN A 40 -10.71 21.37 -10.02
CA ASN A 40 -11.33 20.78 -11.21
C ASN A 40 -10.43 19.69 -11.80
N ASP A 41 -11.01 18.81 -12.63
CA ASP A 41 -10.29 17.69 -13.27
C ASP A 41 -9.13 18.17 -14.20
N ASP A 42 -9.21 19.41 -14.68
CA ASP A 42 -8.15 20.05 -15.48
C ASP A 42 -7.00 20.63 -14.64
N GLY A 43 -7.09 20.52 -13.30
CA GLY A 43 -6.11 21.03 -12.35
C GLY A 43 -6.30 22.51 -11.99
N SER A 44 -7.34 23.18 -12.48
CA SER A 44 -7.68 24.56 -12.08
C SER A 44 -8.37 24.59 -10.72
N VAL A 45 -8.07 25.62 -9.91
CA VAL A 45 -8.71 25.81 -8.60
C VAL A 45 -10.15 26.28 -8.81
N TYR A 46 -11.08 25.61 -8.15
CA TYR A 46 -12.48 26.01 -8.10
C TYR A 46 -12.65 27.20 -7.15
N ASP A 47 -13.49 28.17 -7.51
CA ASP A 47 -13.79 29.31 -6.64
C ASP A 47 -14.83 28.90 -5.61
N PHE A 48 -14.43 28.76 -4.34
CA PHE A 48 -15.28 28.33 -3.23
C PHE A 48 -15.38 29.43 -2.16
N SER A 49 -16.57 29.56 -1.58
CA SER A 49 -16.82 30.47 -0.47
C SER A 49 -16.20 29.96 0.84
N MET A 50 -16.01 30.85 1.82
CA MET A 50 -15.50 30.44 3.14
C MET A 50 -16.46 29.47 3.86
N GLU A 51 -17.77 29.61 3.66
CA GLU A 51 -18.77 28.68 4.21
C GLU A 51 -18.63 27.27 3.64
N GLU A 52 -18.32 27.14 2.34
CA GLU A 52 -18.07 25.84 1.71
C GLU A 52 -16.81 25.16 2.26
N ARG A 53 -15.77 25.95 2.60
CA ARG A 53 -14.52 25.42 3.20
C ARG A 53 -14.78 24.81 4.57
N ASP A 54 -15.40 25.57 5.47
CA ASP A 54 -15.70 25.12 6.84
C ASP A 54 -16.67 23.92 6.83
N SER A 55 -17.66 23.93 5.92
CA SER A 55 -18.59 22.83 5.74
C SER A 55 -17.89 21.56 5.27
N ASN A 56 -16.96 21.68 4.31
CA ASN A 56 -16.25 20.54 3.77
C ASN A 56 -15.37 19.86 4.84
N GLU A 57 -14.60 20.64 5.60
CA GLU A 57 -13.78 20.10 6.70
C GLU A 57 -14.65 19.37 7.73
N SER A 58 -15.75 19.99 8.16
CA SER A 58 -16.69 19.42 9.12
C SER A 58 -17.30 18.09 8.62
N ARG A 59 -17.61 17.99 7.32
CA ARG A 59 -18.14 16.75 6.72
C ARG A 59 -17.14 15.61 6.79
N VAL A 60 -15.85 15.87 6.51
CA VAL A 60 -14.80 14.84 6.60
C VAL A 60 -14.60 14.40 8.05
N ILE A 61 -14.55 15.34 8.99
CA ILE A 61 -14.44 15.05 10.42
C ILE A 61 -15.61 14.17 10.88
N ASN A 62 -16.84 14.49 10.46
CA ASN A 62 -18.02 13.70 10.82
C ASN A 62 -17.94 12.28 10.24
N TRP A 63 -17.51 12.09 8.99
CA TRP A 63 -17.36 10.73 8.46
C TRP A 63 -16.34 9.88 9.23
N ILE A 64 -15.24 10.49 9.67
CA ILE A 64 -14.22 9.81 10.47
C ILE A 64 -14.76 9.52 11.89
N ARG A 65 -15.44 10.49 12.51
CA ARG A 65 -15.97 10.39 13.89
C ARG A 65 -17.18 9.47 13.99
N ASP A 66 -18.11 9.51 13.03
CA ASP A 66 -19.33 8.68 12.99
C ASP A 66 -19.02 7.22 12.61
N GLU A 67 -17.73 6.85 12.55
CA GLU A 67 -17.23 5.52 12.22
C GLU A 67 -17.76 5.03 10.86
N ALA A 68 -17.91 5.91 9.86
CA ALA A 68 -18.29 5.48 8.51
C ALA A 68 -17.23 4.51 7.92
N ILE A 69 -15.99 4.65 8.38
CA ILE A 69 -14.83 3.82 8.06
C ILE A 69 -14.42 3.05 9.30
N TYR A 70 -14.21 1.74 9.15
CA TYR A 70 -13.71 0.86 10.20
C TYR A 70 -12.49 0.08 9.70
N PRO A 71 -11.45 -0.16 10.51
CA PRO A 71 -11.23 0.38 11.86
C PRO A 71 -11.13 1.91 11.90
N ASN A 72 -11.15 2.50 13.10
CA ASN A 72 -10.99 3.95 13.25
C ASN A 72 -9.67 4.40 12.56
N CYS A 73 -9.77 5.49 11.78
CA CYS A 73 -8.68 6.00 10.96
C CYS A 73 -8.25 7.43 11.31
N SER A 74 -8.75 8.00 12.42
CA SER A 74 -8.50 9.40 12.79
C SER A 74 -7.02 9.75 12.84
N ASP A 75 -6.19 8.84 13.35
CA ASP A 75 -4.74 9.06 13.50
C ASP A 75 -4.00 9.11 12.16
N PHE A 76 -4.62 8.62 11.08
CA PHE A 76 -4.03 8.53 9.74
C PHE A 76 -4.56 9.57 8.78
N VAL A 77 -5.52 10.41 9.19
CA VAL A 77 -6.11 11.44 8.32
C VAL A 77 -5.87 12.82 8.90
N LYS A 78 -5.18 13.67 8.15
CA LYS A 78 -4.89 15.06 8.49
C LYS A 78 -5.57 15.98 7.49
N LEU A 79 -6.25 17.01 8.01
CA LEU A 79 -6.94 18.01 7.21
C LEU A 79 -6.18 19.32 7.31
N THR A 80 -5.77 19.88 6.17
CA THR A 80 -5.13 21.19 6.09
C THR A 80 -5.72 21.99 4.94
N HIS A 81 -5.58 23.31 4.99
CA HIS A 81 -5.85 24.17 3.86
C HIS A 81 -4.54 24.75 3.36
N ASN A 82 -4.34 24.74 2.05
CA ASN A 82 -3.13 25.32 1.46
C ASN A 82 -3.28 26.82 1.14
N GLU A 83 -2.24 27.41 0.57
CA GLU A 83 -2.21 28.84 0.19
C GLU A 83 -3.29 29.20 -0.85
N ASP A 84 -3.63 28.26 -1.73
CA ASP A 84 -4.67 28.40 -2.75
C ASP A 84 -6.10 28.22 -2.15
N GLY A 85 -6.20 27.99 -0.83
CA GLY A 85 -7.45 27.79 -0.10
C GLY A 85 -8.07 26.39 -0.23
N VAL A 86 -7.44 25.51 -1.00
CA VAL A 86 -7.90 24.14 -1.28
C VAL A 86 -7.77 23.27 -0.02
N LEU A 87 -8.78 22.45 0.24
CA LEU A 87 -8.74 21.48 1.35
C LEU A 87 -7.89 20.27 0.95
N GLU A 88 -6.86 20.01 1.73
CA GLU A 88 -5.95 18.88 1.60
C GLU A 88 -6.30 17.82 2.65
N ILE A 89 -6.65 16.63 2.19
CA ILE A 89 -6.91 15.47 3.04
C ILE A 89 -5.71 14.53 2.87
N CYS A 90 -4.75 14.65 3.78
CA CYS A 90 -3.55 13.82 3.81
C CYS A 90 -3.85 12.51 4.55
N ILE A 91 -3.71 11.39 3.84
CA ILE A 91 -4.08 10.06 4.32
C ILE A 91 -2.83 9.19 4.34
N GLU A 92 -2.41 8.76 5.52
CA GLU A 92 -1.30 7.83 5.70
C GLU A 92 -1.77 6.38 5.48
N SER A 93 -0.85 5.46 5.15
CA SER A 93 -1.18 4.03 5.13
C SER A 93 -1.59 3.58 6.52
N GLY A 94 -2.79 3.03 6.65
CA GLY A 94 -3.27 2.50 7.90
C GLY A 94 -2.53 1.22 8.32
N ASN A 95 -2.50 0.95 9.62
CA ASN A 95 -1.80 -0.21 10.18
C ASN A 95 -2.71 -1.39 10.54
N ARG A 96 -4.04 -1.21 10.51
CA ARG A 96 -5.05 -2.24 10.81
C ARG A 96 -5.87 -2.58 9.56
N LYS A 97 -5.18 -2.95 8.49
CA LYS A 97 -5.83 -3.34 7.23
C LYS A 97 -6.59 -4.66 7.41
N PRO A 98 -7.68 -4.90 6.68
CA PRO A 98 -8.32 -3.99 5.75
C PRO A 98 -9.22 -2.95 6.45
N TYR A 99 -9.14 -1.70 6.01
CA TYR A 99 -10.15 -0.68 6.26
C TYR A 99 -11.32 -0.89 5.30
N TYR A 100 -12.54 -0.64 5.78
CA TYR A 100 -13.77 -0.85 5.02
C TYR A 100 -14.89 0.10 5.45
N LEU A 101 -15.89 0.23 4.57
CA LEU A 101 -17.12 0.96 4.85
C LEU A 101 -17.94 0.20 5.90
N LYS A 102 -18.15 0.79 7.08
CA LYS A 102 -18.89 0.15 8.17
C LYS A 102 -20.30 -0.28 7.75
N SER A 103 -20.97 0.53 6.92
CA SER A 103 -22.31 0.24 6.39
C SER A 103 -22.38 -1.02 5.51
N LYS A 104 -21.28 -1.38 4.84
CA LYS A 104 -21.20 -2.56 3.97
C LYS A 104 -20.51 -3.73 4.66
N GLY A 105 -19.67 -3.49 5.66
CA GLY A 105 -18.92 -4.52 6.38
C GLY A 105 -17.72 -5.06 5.60
N LEU A 106 -17.05 -6.03 6.21
CA LEU A 106 -15.82 -6.65 5.72
C LEU A 106 -16.10 -7.66 4.59
N LYS A 107 -16.41 -7.15 3.39
CA LYS A 107 -16.65 -7.91 2.16
C LYS A 107 -16.24 -7.09 0.94
N PRO A 108 -16.11 -7.67 -0.27
CA PRO A 108 -15.69 -6.96 -1.48
C PRO A 108 -16.43 -5.64 -1.72
N SER A 109 -17.73 -5.58 -1.46
CA SER A 109 -18.50 -4.34 -1.64
C SER A 109 -18.08 -3.19 -0.72
N GLY A 110 -17.47 -3.49 0.43
CA GLY A 110 -17.10 -2.54 1.48
C GLY A 110 -15.61 -2.23 1.57
N VAL A 111 -14.74 -3.04 0.97
CA VAL A 111 -13.27 -2.86 1.01
C VAL A 111 -12.80 -2.34 -0.34
N TYR A 112 -11.97 -1.29 -0.33
CA TYR A 112 -11.42 -0.67 -1.54
C TYR A 112 -9.90 -0.68 -1.50
N VAL A 113 -9.29 -0.87 -2.67
CA VAL A 113 -7.83 -0.87 -2.89
C VAL A 113 -7.50 0.03 -4.07
N ARG A 114 -6.30 0.63 -4.08
CA ARG A 114 -5.82 1.43 -5.22
C ARG A 114 -4.93 0.60 -6.15
N TYR A 115 -5.17 0.72 -7.46
CA TYR A 115 -4.31 0.25 -8.54
C TYR A 115 -3.88 1.45 -9.40
N GLY A 116 -2.69 1.97 -9.15
CA GLY A 116 -2.26 3.21 -9.78
C GLY A 116 -3.19 4.35 -9.39
N ARG A 117 -3.82 4.99 -10.38
CA ARG A 117 -4.76 6.12 -10.20
C ARG A 117 -6.19 5.68 -9.87
N ASN A 118 -6.52 4.41 -10.04
CA ASN A 118 -7.88 3.92 -9.91
C ASN A 118 -8.11 3.25 -8.56
N LYS A 119 -9.30 3.43 -7.99
CA LYS A 119 -9.82 2.55 -6.93
C LYS A 119 -10.59 1.38 -7.52
N ALA A 120 -10.56 0.26 -6.82
CA ALA A 120 -11.40 -0.88 -7.10
C ALA A 120 -11.88 -1.53 -5.79
N GLN A 121 -12.97 -2.28 -5.88
CA GLN A 121 -13.36 -3.17 -4.79
C GLN A 121 -12.33 -4.29 -4.65
N ALA A 122 -11.94 -4.58 -3.41
CA ALA A 122 -11.00 -5.64 -3.14
C ALA A 122 -11.65 -7.01 -3.41
N THR A 123 -10.88 -7.91 -4.01
CA THR A 123 -11.28 -9.32 -4.15
C THR A 123 -11.26 -10.02 -2.79
N GLN A 124 -11.91 -11.18 -2.69
CA GLN A 124 -11.91 -11.96 -1.46
C GLN A 124 -10.50 -12.40 -1.05
N GLU A 125 -9.67 -12.71 -2.04
CA GLU A 125 -8.26 -13.08 -1.88
C GLU A 125 -7.43 -11.94 -1.29
N GLU A 126 -7.67 -10.71 -1.75
CA GLU A 126 -6.98 -9.51 -1.25
C GLU A 126 -7.41 -9.15 0.16
N ILE A 127 -8.70 -9.28 0.48
CA ILE A 127 -9.21 -9.11 1.84
C ILE A 127 -8.54 -10.13 2.77
N ALA A 128 -8.53 -11.40 2.37
CA ALA A 128 -7.89 -12.46 3.15
C ALA A 128 -6.37 -12.24 3.31
N ARG A 129 -5.70 -11.67 2.30
CA ARG A 129 -4.29 -11.28 2.39
C ARG A 129 -4.09 -10.16 3.41
N MET A 130 -4.88 -9.08 3.33
CA MET A 130 -4.78 -7.96 4.27
C MET A 130 -5.01 -8.40 5.72
N ILE A 131 -5.99 -9.28 5.97
CA ILE A 131 -6.23 -9.84 7.31
C ILE A 131 -4.98 -10.56 7.82
N ARG A 132 -4.42 -11.49 7.03
CA ARG A 132 -3.21 -12.24 7.42
C ARG A 132 -1.98 -11.36 7.63
N GLU A 133 -1.84 -10.28 6.88
CA GLU A 133 -0.74 -9.32 7.03
C GLU A 133 -0.92 -8.43 8.26
N SER A 134 -2.17 -8.17 8.66
CA SER A 134 -2.51 -7.35 9.83
C SER A 134 -2.45 -8.13 11.15
N GLU A 135 -2.77 -9.42 11.11
CA GLU A 135 -2.59 -10.31 12.24
C GLU A 135 -1.09 -10.63 12.33
N GLU A 136 -0.47 -10.50 13.51
CA GLU A 136 0.90 -10.97 13.77
C GLU A 136 0.97 -12.52 13.77
N ILE A 137 0.39 -13.17 12.76
CA ILE A 137 0.53 -14.60 12.56
C ILE A 137 1.94 -14.83 12.04
N SER A 138 2.85 -15.11 12.97
CA SER A 138 4.18 -15.62 12.65
C SER A 138 4.05 -16.76 11.65
N TYR A 139 4.88 -16.76 10.61
CA TYR A 139 4.94 -17.86 9.66
C TYR A 139 5.11 -19.22 10.37
N GLU A 140 5.83 -19.22 11.50
CA GLU A 140 6.08 -20.40 12.35
C GLU A 140 4.81 -20.94 13.04
N SER A 141 3.74 -20.14 13.20
CA SER A 141 2.50 -20.60 13.82
C SER A 141 1.51 -21.24 12.84
N LEU A 142 1.80 -21.17 11.54
CA LEU A 142 0.96 -21.76 10.49
C LEU A 142 1.23 -23.26 10.36
N ILE A 143 0.17 -24.07 10.49
CA ILE A 143 0.26 -25.51 10.28
C ILE A 143 0.33 -25.81 8.78
N SER A 144 1.43 -26.44 8.33
CA SER A 144 1.57 -26.92 6.95
C SER A 144 0.44 -27.90 6.59
N LYS A 145 -0.12 -27.78 5.37
CA LYS A 145 -1.06 -28.78 4.85
C LYS A 145 -0.40 -30.15 4.69
N ASN A 146 0.90 -30.17 4.37
CA ASN A 146 1.70 -31.37 4.29
C ASN A 146 2.53 -31.51 5.57
N GLN A 147 2.05 -32.36 6.48
CA GLN A 147 2.76 -32.66 7.73
C GLN A 147 3.80 -33.78 7.57
N LYS A 148 3.89 -34.41 6.39
CA LYS A 148 4.87 -35.46 6.08
C LYS A 148 6.10 -34.89 5.37
N LEU A 149 6.43 -33.64 5.63
CA LEU A 149 7.65 -33.03 5.11
C LEU A 149 8.87 -33.66 5.78
N THR A 150 9.84 -34.03 4.97
CA THR A 150 11.10 -34.64 5.41
C THR A 150 12.29 -33.82 4.95
N PHE A 151 13.45 -34.05 5.56
CA PHE A 151 14.72 -33.47 5.10
C PHE A 151 15.05 -33.77 3.63
N ARG A 152 14.37 -34.73 2.98
CA ARG A 152 14.54 -35.02 1.55
C ARG A 152 13.94 -33.93 0.67
N GLU A 153 12.77 -33.41 1.00
CA GLU A 153 12.14 -32.31 0.24
C GLU A 153 12.95 -31.03 0.40
N LEU A 154 13.41 -30.72 1.62
CA LEU A 154 14.32 -29.60 1.87
C LEU A 154 15.59 -29.71 0.99
N ARG A 155 16.21 -30.90 0.94
CA ARG A 155 17.36 -31.15 0.06
C ARG A 155 17.03 -30.97 -1.42
N SER A 156 15.83 -31.33 -1.86
CA SER A 156 15.40 -31.16 -3.24
C SER A 156 15.25 -29.69 -3.60
N ILE A 157 14.59 -28.91 -2.74
CA ILE A 157 14.40 -27.46 -2.91
C ILE A 157 15.75 -26.74 -2.90
N ILE A 158 16.61 -27.06 -1.93
CA ILE A 158 17.96 -26.50 -1.84
C ILE A 158 18.78 -26.85 -3.09
N LYS A 159 18.71 -28.08 -3.60
CA LYS A 159 19.38 -28.44 -4.86
C LYS A 159 18.83 -27.62 -6.03
N GLN A 160 17.51 -27.51 -6.18
CA GLN A 160 16.89 -26.75 -7.26
C GLN A 160 17.23 -25.24 -7.19
N GLY A 161 17.27 -24.66 -5.98
CA GLY A 161 17.61 -23.25 -5.75
C GLY A 161 19.12 -22.94 -5.78
N LEU A 162 19.98 -23.88 -5.37
CA LEU A 162 21.42 -23.73 -5.51
C LEU A 162 21.83 -23.76 -6.98
N TYR A 163 21.19 -24.57 -7.83
CA TYR A 163 21.49 -24.52 -9.27
C TYR A 163 21.14 -23.15 -9.87
N SER A 164 20.05 -22.49 -9.46
CA SER A 164 19.69 -21.17 -9.99
C SER A 164 20.55 -20.03 -9.42
N ILE A 165 20.84 -20.03 -8.11
CA ILE A 165 21.69 -19.02 -7.47
C ILE A 165 23.15 -19.17 -7.94
N PHE A 166 23.67 -20.40 -8.04
CA PHE A 166 25.04 -20.67 -8.47
C PHE A 166 25.24 -20.39 -9.97
N VAL A 167 24.23 -20.64 -10.83
CA VAL A 167 24.26 -20.24 -12.25
C VAL A 167 24.19 -18.72 -12.41
N ALA A 168 23.37 -18.00 -11.62
CA ALA A 168 23.35 -16.54 -11.63
C ALA A 168 24.69 -15.92 -11.20
N TYR A 169 25.33 -16.51 -10.18
CA TYR A 169 26.64 -16.07 -9.69
C TYR A 169 27.78 -16.40 -10.69
N LEU A 170 27.78 -17.60 -11.28
CA LEU A 170 28.77 -18.02 -12.28
C LEU A 170 28.65 -17.29 -13.62
N LEU A 171 27.43 -16.89 -14.05
CA LEU A 171 27.24 -16.07 -15.25
C LEU A 171 27.72 -14.61 -15.05
N HIS A 172 27.84 -14.13 -13.81
CA HIS A 172 28.38 -12.80 -13.49
C HIS A 172 29.88 -12.81 -13.14
N LEU A 173 30.48 -13.98 -12.87
CA LEU A 173 31.91 -14.10 -12.58
C LEU A 173 32.86 -13.61 -13.70
N PRO A 174 32.56 -13.73 -15.01
CA PRO A 174 33.46 -13.21 -16.05
C PRO A 174 33.52 -11.68 -16.09
N LYS A 175 32.52 -10.98 -15.51
CA LYS A 175 32.50 -9.51 -15.43
C LYS A 175 33.25 -8.98 -14.21
N LEU A 176 33.37 -9.76 -13.14
CA LEU A 176 34.09 -9.37 -11.92
C LEU A 176 35.59 -9.74 -11.97
N LEU A 177 35.99 -10.73 -12.77
CA LEU A 177 37.40 -11.16 -12.86
C LEU A 177 38.28 -10.33 -13.82
N LYS A 178 37.75 -9.29 -14.48
CA LYS A 178 38.57 -8.35 -15.26
C LYS A 178 39.10 -7.15 -14.46
N THR A 179 38.70 -6.95 -13.21
CA THR A 179 39.06 -5.74 -12.43
C THR A 179 39.97 -5.97 -11.23
N THR A 180 40.36 -7.19 -10.89
CA THR A 180 41.29 -7.40 -9.76
C THR A 180 42.27 -8.54 -10.03
N TYR A 181 43.25 -8.24 -10.89
CA TYR A 181 44.57 -8.82 -10.74
C TYR A 181 45.14 -8.35 -9.39
N CYS A 182 45.17 -9.24 -8.40
CA CYS A 182 46.22 -9.18 -7.39
C CYS A 182 46.54 -10.61 -6.92
N LYS A 183 47.75 -11.03 -7.29
CA LYS A 183 48.41 -12.29 -6.92
C LYS A 183 48.25 -12.56 -5.41
N PHE A 184 47.68 -13.70 -5.06
CA PHE A 184 48.10 -14.40 -3.85
C PHE A 184 48.26 -15.89 -4.13
N HIS A 185 49.52 -16.33 -4.03
CA HIS A 185 49.94 -17.71 -4.03
C HIS A 185 49.27 -18.46 -2.88
N LEU A 186 48.57 -19.55 -3.21
CA LEU A 186 48.32 -20.65 -2.27
C LEU A 186 48.77 -21.95 -2.93
N ASN A 187 50.08 -22.19 -2.83
CA ASN A 187 50.62 -23.53 -2.87
C ASN A 187 50.23 -24.25 -1.57
N HIS A 188 49.92 -25.53 -1.70
CA HIS A 188 49.73 -26.54 -0.64
C HIS A 188 48.37 -26.61 0.04
N ILE A 189 47.41 -27.29 -0.62
CA ILE A 189 46.68 -28.40 0.01
C ILE A 189 46.57 -29.51 -1.04
N LYS A 190 47.32 -30.61 -0.84
CA LYS A 190 47.08 -31.89 -1.51
C LYS A 190 45.95 -32.60 -0.75
N ILE A 191 45.14 -33.30 -1.54
CA ILE A 191 44.06 -34.26 -1.22
C ILE A 191 44.11 -34.81 0.21
#